data_AF-A0AAD3HDZ1-F1
#
_entry.id   AF-A0AAD3HDZ1-F1
#
_cell.length_a   1.000
_cell.length_b   1.000
_cell.length_c   1.000
_cell.angle_alpha   90.00
_cell.angle_beta   90.00
_cell.angle_gamma   90.00
#
_symmetry.space_group_name_H-M   'P 1'
#
loop_
_entity.id
_entity.type
_entity.pdbx_description
1 polymer ?
#
loop_
_entity_poly.entity_id
_entity_poly.type
_entity_poly.pdbx_seq_one_letter_code
_entity_poly.pdbx_strand_id
1 'polypeptide(L)'
;MVEDDDNVLASSIHSDKVNVSSKVTNISKVEIDKRINNAVTIEEEGKYNGGSNSSTYLTMYGDHRVPSSLAALPPWLQEYIAWNQKERTTKDPKDLKYIVMKCIKSQTRCGGFSDRLRPLPFYLLLAQKTNRIVCIYWDRPMRLEHYLQVPKNGLDWACPSTFEGDTGIRDVNAKFLIRMDEKVKKYALQLVSRIKSSKQTYIALDTSQSTDQINCMNNIFNAYSYQDRMPKVSKWMHINMMEHIFRIMFKPIPAIARNINVTMTKLGLVEGNYTSIHLRTRYPTSRLKHILGKNMSALDHGHFTPKFDGRYKSYLMQLTNNAVECGYLLDTKRPIVFISDSTDLVDHVIENKINVRGLKVQILGVKQRPNIIHLEFDNTNLEDTFYPLFEDLLIMGGGSCVAHGLGSFGAFGAGLTGNRCRAMHRNYRGAPIKCPNNDTSIELIPITNNELMLD
;
A
#
# COMPACT_ATOMS: atom_id res chain seq x y z
N MET A 1 -9.70 -46.63 66.94
CA MET A 1 -10.55 -46.07 68.00
C MET A 1 -11.40 -44.99 67.37
N VAL A 2 -12.70 -45.22 67.43
CA VAL A 2 -13.82 -44.27 67.36
C VAL A 2 -14.18 -43.70 65.99
N GLU A 3 -15.47 -43.89 65.71
CA GLU A 3 -16.33 -43.48 64.61
C GLU A 3 -16.47 -41.95 64.53
N ASP A 4 -16.97 -41.44 63.40
CA ASP A 4 -18.27 -40.75 63.41
C ASP A 4 -18.74 -40.45 61.97
N ASP A 5 -20.02 -40.76 61.77
CA ASP A 5 -20.86 -40.38 60.64
C ASP A 5 -21.06 -38.85 60.58
N ASP A 6 -21.33 -38.29 59.39
CA ASP A 6 -22.54 -37.47 59.24
C ASP A 6 -22.88 -37.09 57.77
N ASN A 7 -24.19 -37.23 57.52
CA ASN A 7 -24.97 -36.74 56.39
C ASN A 7 -25.00 -35.21 56.33
N VAL A 8 -24.88 -34.61 55.12
CA VAL A 8 -25.46 -33.27 54.85
C VAL A 8 -26.04 -33.16 53.44
N LEU A 9 -27.23 -32.55 53.43
CA LEU A 9 -28.21 -32.30 52.39
C LEU A 9 -27.70 -31.68 51.07
N ALA A 10 -28.36 -32.11 49.99
CA ALA A 10 -28.42 -31.42 48.71
C ALA A 10 -29.37 -30.19 48.77
N SER A 11 -28.87 -29.02 48.39
CA SER A 11 -29.69 -27.82 48.13
C SER A 11 -29.57 -27.40 46.66
N SER A 12 -30.70 -27.37 45.96
CA SER A 12 -30.84 -26.87 44.59
C SER A 12 -30.72 -25.35 44.55
N ILE A 13 -29.84 -24.82 43.70
CA ILE A 13 -29.80 -23.38 43.36
C ILE A 13 -30.33 -23.22 41.93
N HIS A 14 -31.51 -22.59 41.83
CA HIS A 14 -32.06 -22.03 40.59
C HIS A 14 -31.20 -20.86 40.12
N SER A 15 -30.81 -20.85 38.85
CA SER A 15 -30.16 -19.71 38.19
C SER A 15 -31.15 -19.01 37.28
N ASP A 16 -31.51 -17.79 37.65
CA ASP A 16 -32.33 -16.89 36.83
C ASP A 16 -31.52 -16.41 35.62
N LYS A 17 -31.95 -16.81 34.43
CA LYS A 17 -31.46 -16.28 33.16
C LYS A 17 -32.17 -14.96 32.85
N VAL A 18 -31.46 -13.85 33.06
CA VAL A 18 -31.86 -12.54 32.56
C VAL A 18 -31.64 -12.51 31.04
N ASN A 19 -32.74 -12.44 30.29
CA ASN A 19 -32.76 -12.42 28.83
C ASN A 19 -32.78 -10.95 28.36
N VAL A 20 -31.61 -10.36 28.07
CA VAL A 20 -31.52 -9.02 27.47
C VAL A 20 -31.56 -9.15 25.95
N SER A 21 -32.74 -8.92 25.39
CA SER A 21 -32.97 -8.82 23.94
C SER A 21 -32.46 -7.47 23.42
N SER A 22 -31.23 -7.44 22.89
CA SER A 22 -30.76 -6.33 22.07
C SER A 22 -31.29 -6.50 20.64
N LYS A 23 -32.26 -5.67 20.26
CA LYS A 23 -32.71 -5.54 18.85
C LYS A 23 -31.58 -4.95 18.00
N VAL A 24 -30.75 -5.82 17.44
CA VAL A 24 -29.89 -5.51 16.30
C VAL A 24 -30.71 -5.77 15.04
N THR A 25 -30.97 -4.73 14.26
CA THR A 25 -31.62 -4.84 12.96
C THR A 25 -30.67 -5.53 11.97
N ASN A 26 -30.87 -6.84 11.78
CA ASN A 26 -30.23 -7.60 10.71
C ASN A 26 -30.79 -7.11 9.36
N ILE A 27 -30.10 -6.17 8.73
CA ILE A 27 -30.30 -5.88 7.30
C ILE A 27 -29.75 -7.09 6.54
N SER A 28 -30.61 -7.75 5.76
CA SER A 28 -30.22 -8.94 5.01
C SER A 28 -29.15 -8.60 3.96
N LYS A 29 -28.20 -9.52 3.75
CA LYS A 29 -27.20 -9.43 2.67
C LYS A 29 -27.84 -9.11 1.31
N VAL A 30 -29.03 -9.66 1.07
CA VAL A 30 -29.85 -9.42 -0.13
C VAL A 30 -30.26 -7.95 -0.28
N GLU A 31 -30.55 -7.24 0.81
CA GLU A 31 -30.94 -5.82 0.74
C GLU A 31 -29.73 -4.90 0.51
N ILE A 32 -28.57 -5.28 1.05
CA ILE A 32 -27.30 -4.62 0.74
C ILE A 32 -26.97 -4.82 -0.75
N ASP A 33 -27.05 -6.05 -1.25
CA ASP A 33 -26.79 -6.38 -2.65
C ASP A 33 -27.79 -5.67 -3.58
N LYS A 34 -29.06 -5.50 -3.16
CA LYS A 34 -30.09 -4.78 -3.93
C LYS A 34 -29.83 -3.28 -3.97
N ARG A 35 -29.36 -2.67 -2.88
CA ARG A 35 -28.95 -1.25 -2.84
C ARG A 35 -27.68 -1.01 -3.66
N ILE A 36 -26.75 -1.95 -3.65
CA ILE A 36 -25.53 -1.93 -4.47
C ILE A 36 -25.90 -2.06 -5.96
N ASN A 37 -26.76 -3.01 -6.32
CA ASN A 37 -27.15 -3.23 -7.71
C ASN A 37 -27.97 -2.07 -8.29
N ASN A 38 -28.83 -1.41 -7.49
CA ASN A 38 -29.53 -0.20 -7.92
C ASN A 38 -28.60 1.00 -8.15
N ALA A 39 -27.46 1.07 -7.46
CA ALA A 39 -26.44 2.08 -7.76
C ALA A 39 -25.67 1.76 -9.05
N VAL A 40 -25.55 0.48 -9.43
CA VAL A 40 -24.86 0.00 -10.63
C VAL A 40 -25.67 0.27 -11.91
N THR A 41 -26.98 0.09 -11.88
CA THR A 41 -27.82 0.31 -13.08
C THR A 41 -27.86 1.77 -13.54
N ILE A 42 -27.44 2.71 -12.68
CA ILE A 42 -27.36 4.14 -13.01
C ILE A 42 -26.08 4.47 -13.80
N GLU A 43 -25.03 3.63 -13.75
CA GLU A 43 -23.74 3.91 -14.39
C GLU A 43 -23.59 3.32 -15.81
N GLU A 44 -24.33 2.27 -16.18
CA GLU A 44 -24.11 1.57 -17.46
C GLU A 44 -24.94 2.09 -18.65
N GLU A 45 -26.01 2.88 -18.45
CA GLU A 45 -26.85 3.38 -19.58
C GLU A 45 -26.92 4.92 -19.70
N GLY A 46 -26.19 5.68 -18.88
CA GLY A 46 -26.30 7.14 -18.87
C GLY A 46 -25.34 7.87 -19.81
N LYS A 47 -25.79 8.22 -21.03
CA LYS A 47 -25.28 9.44 -21.71
C LYS A 47 -25.55 10.63 -20.78
N TYR A 48 -24.53 11.03 -20.02
CA TYR A 48 -24.65 12.04 -18.97
C TYR A 48 -24.81 13.44 -19.57
N ASN A 49 -26.06 13.88 -19.69
CA ASN A 49 -26.40 15.28 -19.92
C ASN A 49 -26.25 16.05 -18.60
N GLY A 50 -25.12 16.75 -18.43
CA GLY A 50 -25.01 18.10 -17.85
C GLY A 50 -25.74 18.48 -16.55
N GLY A 51 -26.17 17.54 -15.70
CA GLY A 51 -26.79 17.83 -14.40
C GLY A 51 -25.76 17.81 -13.27
N SER A 52 -25.37 18.98 -12.77
CA SER A 52 -24.19 19.24 -11.93
C SER A 52 -24.19 18.70 -10.49
N ASN A 53 -25.01 17.71 -10.10
CA ASN A 53 -25.12 17.32 -8.68
C ASN A 53 -25.17 15.82 -8.37
N SER A 54 -24.75 14.93 -9.28
CA SER A 54 -24.67 13.49 -8.98
C SER A 54 -23.33 12.90 -9.45
N SER A 55 -22.68 12.13 -8.56
CA SER A 55 -21.36 11.46 -8.68
C SER A 55 -20.13 12.21 -8.13
N THR A 56 -20.20 12.76 -6.91
CA THR A 56 -19.11 13.53 -6.27
C THR A 56 -18.03 12.71 -5.55
N TYR A 57 -17.96 11.39 -5.73
CA TYR A 57 -16.78 10.61 -5.37
C TYR A 57 -16.05 10.15 -6.62
N LEU A 58 -15.67 11.13 -7.45
CA LEU A 58 -14.55 10.98 -8.38
C LEU A 58 -13.36 10.54 -7.55
N THR A 59 -13.07 9.24 -7.64
CA THR A 59 -12.06 8.55 -6.84
C THR A 59 -10.76 9.36 -6.81
N MET A 60 -10.03 9.30 -5.70
CA MET A 60 -8.70 9.94 -5.50
C MET A 60 -7.66 9.55 -6.57
N TYR A 61 -8.02 8.59 -7.41
CA TYR A 61 -7.30 8.00 -8.53
C TYR A 61 -8.23 7.96 -9.75
N GLY A 62 -7.69 8.09 -10.96
CA GLY A 62 -8.50 8.02 -12.18
C GLY A 62 -8.03 8.99 -13.25
N ASP A 63 -8.69 8.91 -14.41
CA ASP A 63 -8.31 9.64 -15.62
C ASP A 63 -8.23 11.17 -15.40
N HIS A 64 -9.13 11.71 -14.58
CA HIS A 64 -9.18 13.14 -14.25
C HIS A 64 -7.96 13.66 -13.48
N ARG A 65 -7.18 12.77 -12.84
CA ARG A 65 -5.95 13.13 -12.10
C ARG A 65 -4.69 13.11 -12.94
N VAL A 66 -4.75 12.53 -14.14
CA VAL A 66 -3.58 12.37 -15.00
C VAL A 66 -2.99 13.71 -15.40
N PRO A 67 -3.76 14.73 -15.87
CA PRO A 67 -3.17 15.98 -16.34
C PRO A 67 -2.40 16.74 -15.25
N SER A 68 -2.99 16.90 -14.06
CA SER A 68 -2.34 17.58 -12.94
C SER A 68 -1.16 16.80 -12.38
N SER A 69 -1.26 15.46 -12.34
CA SER A 69 -0.14 14.62 -11.90
C SER A 69 1.01 14.67 -12.89
N LEU A 70 0.74 14.63 -14.20
CA LEU A 70 1.76 14.74 -15.25
C LEU A 70 2.48 16.09 -15.19
N ALA A 71 1.74 17.19 -15.01
CA ALA A 71 2.31 18.53 -14.88
C ALA A 71 3.22 18.70 -13.66
N ALA A 72 3.01 17.91 -12.60
CA ALA A 72 3.82 17.93 -11.38
C ALA A 72 5.10 17.07 -11.47
N LEU A 73 5.29 16.31 -12.55
CA LEU A 73 6.49 15.48 -12.75
C LEU A 73 7.64 16.31 -13.34
N PRO A 74 8.90 15.90 -13.16
CA PRO A 74 10.04 16.55 -13.78
C PRO A 74 10.01 16.41 -15.31
N PRO A 75 10.58 17.37 -16.07
CA PRO A 75 10.52 17.39 -17.53
C PRO A 75 10.94 16.07 -18.20
N TRP A 76 12.06 15.48 -17.78
CA TRP A 76 12.55 14.22 -18.36
C TRP A 76 11.53 13.07 -18.29
N LEU A 77 10.71 13.04 -17.23
CA LEU A 77 9.70 12.00 -17.05
C LEU A 77 8.46 12.30 -17.87
N GLN A 78 8.07 13.57 -17.98
CA GLN A 78 7.01 14.00 -18.91
C GLN A 78 7.38 13.64 -20.35
N GLU A 79 8.61 13.95 -20.77
CA GLU A 79 9.17 13.60 -22.09
C GLU A 79 9.17 12.09 -22.33
N TYR A 80 9.61 11.30 -21.34
CA TYR A 80 9.57 9.85 -21.43
C TYR A 80 8.15 9.31 -21.60
N ILE A 81 7.17 9.86 -20.89
CA ILE A 81 5.76 9.43 -21.01
C ILE A 81 5.21 9.77 -22.40
N ALA A 82 5.46 10.98 -22.89
CA ALA A 82 5.05 11.39 -24.24
C ALA A 82 5.73 10.51 -25.32
N TRP A 83 7.02 10.24 -25.17
CA TRP A 83 7.77 9.33 -26.04
C TRP A 83 7.18 7.91 -26.00
N ASN A 84 6.92 7.37 -24.81
CA ASN A 84 6.37 6.03 -24.63
C ASN A 84 5.00 5.88 -25.34
N GLN A 85 4.10 6.85 -25.14
CA GLN A 85 2.79 6.88 -25.80
C GLN A 85 2.93 6.95 -27.33
N LYS A 86 3.82 7.79 -27.85
CA LYS A 86 4.10 7.89 -29.28
C LYS A 86 4.64 6.57 -29.84
N GLU A 87 5.60 5.94 -29.18
CA GLU A 87 6.19 4.68 -29.64
C GLU A 87 5.16 3.55 -29.66
N ARG A 88 4.35 3.41 -28.61
CA ARG A 88 3.28 2.41 -28.54
C ARG A 88 2.19 2.57 -29.59
N THR A 89 1.94 3.80 -30.04
CA THR A 89 0.89 4.09 -31.05
C THR A 89 1.40 4.01 -32.48
N THR A 90 2.70 4.22 -32.71
CA THR A 90 3.27 4.33 -34.06
C THR A 90 4.02 3.08 -34.52
N LYS A 91 4.38 2.17 -33.62
CA LYS A 91 5.18 0.98 -33.93
C LYS A 91 4.46 -0.30 -33.53
N ASP A 92 4.75 -1.39 -34.24
CA ASP A 92 4.31 -2.72 -33.83
C ASP A 92 4.98 -3.07 -32.47
N PRO A 93 4.26 -3.64 -31.50
CA PRO A 93 4.84 -4.09 -30.23
C PRO A 93 6.10 -4.96 -30.37
N LYS A 94 6.26 -5.71 -31.47
CA LYS A 94 7.44 -6.54 -31.74
C LYS A 94 8.71 -5.73 -32.03
N ASP A 95 8.57 -4.49 -32.51
CA ASP A 95 9.69 -3.59 -32.81
C ASP A 95 10.14 -2.77 -31.59
N LEU A 96 9.38 -2.83 -30.51
CA LEU A 96 9.65 -2.11 -29.29
C LEU A 96 10.54 -2.93 -28.34
N LYS A 97 11.35 -2.23 -27.54
CA LYS A 97 12.20 -2.82 -26.51
C LYS A 97 11.65 -2.51 -25.14
N TYR A 98 11.68 -3.49 -24.24
CA TYR A 98 11.01 -3.41 -22.94
C TYR A 98 11.97 -3.61 -21.78
N ILE A 99 11.65 -2.93 -20.68
CA ILE A 99 12.06 -3.29 -19.33
C ILE A 99 10.83 -3.85 -18.62
N VAL A 100 10.92 -5.10 -18.19
CA VAL A 100 9.79 -5.82 -17.59
C VAL A 100 9.99 -5.94 -16.09
N MET A 101 9.07 -5.36 -15.32
CA MET A 101 8.95 -5.62 -13.89
C MET A 101 8.18 -6.93 -13.71
N LYS A 102 8.92 -8.01 -13.44
CA LYS A 102 8.40 -9.37 -13.49
C LYS A 102 8.11 -9.91 -12.08
N CYS A 103 6.90 -10.44 -11.89
CA CYS A 103 6.54 -11.32 -10.79
C CYS A 103 5.75 -12.51 -11.33
N ILE A 104 6.37 -13.70 -11.38
CA ILE A 104 5.71 -14.88 -11.94
C ILE A 104 5.59 -16.08 -10.99
N LYS A 105 4.69 -17.01 -11.28
CA LYS A 105 4.37 -18.21 -10.50
C LYS A 105 5.58 -19.11 -10.30
N SER A 106 6.47 -19.20 -11.29
CA SER A 106 7.71 -20.00 -11.18
C SER A 106 8.75 -19.36 -10.26
N GLN A 107 8.63 -18.07 -9.91
CA GLN A 107 9.50 -17.45 -8.91
C GLN A 107 9.10 -17.89 -7.51
N THR A 108 10.10 -18.19 -6.67
CA THR A 108 9.87 -18.62 -5.29
C THR A 108 9.24 -17.51 -4.43
N ARG A 109 9.52 -16.23 -4.74
CA ARG A 109 9.01 -15.06 -4.01
C ARG A 109 9.01 -13.82 -4.89
N CYS A 110 7.98 -12.97 -4.78
CA CYS A 110 7.94 -11.62 -5.39
C CYS A 110 7.81 -10.46 -4.39
N GLY A 111 7.82 -10.76 -3.07
CA GLY A 111 7.46 -9.78 -2.04
C GLY A 111 5.98 -9.36 -2.09
N GLY A 112 5.60 -8.45 -1.18
CA GLY A 112 4.25 -7.90 -1.11
C GLY A 112 4.01 -6.79 -2.13
N PHE A 113 2.79 -6.23 -2.15
CA PHE A 113 2.38 -5.18 -3.08
C PHE A 113 3.40 -4.04 -3.20
N SER A 114 3.76 -3.47 -2.05
CA SER A 114 4.69 -2.35 -1.98
C SER A 114 6.10 -2.74 -2.39
N ASP A 115 6.55 -3.96 -2.14
CA ASP A 115 7.92 -4.36 -2.50
C ASP A 115 8.09 -4.41 -4.03
N ARG A 116 7.01 -4.75 -4.74
CA ARG A 116 6.98 -4.82 -6.21
C ARG A 116 6.90 -3.44 -6.87
N LEU A 117 6.15 -2.49 -6.31
CA LEU A 117 5.92 -1.18 -6.94
C LEU A 117 6.80 -0.04 -6.39
N ARG A 118 7.39 -0.20 -5.21
CA ARG A 118 8.31 0.83 -4.65
C ARG A 118 9.45 1.24 -5.58
N PRO A 119 10.08 0.33 -6.35
CA PRO A 119 11.17 0.73 -7.22
C PRO A 119 10.72 1.33 -8.55
N LEU A 120 9.41 1.58 -8.76
CA LEU A 120 8.88 2.18 -9.99
C LEU A 120 9.67 3.40 -10.49
N PRO A 121 10.04 4.39 -9.64
CA PRO A 121 10.81 5.53 -10.10
C PRO A 121 12.16 5.13 -10.73
N PHE A 122 12.85 4.16 -10.14
CA PHE A 122 14.09 3.61 -10.69
C PHE A 122 13.86 2.91 -12.04
N TYR A 123 12.79 2.12 -12.17
CA TYR A 123 12.46 1.47 -13.44
C TYR A 123 12.15 2.48 -14.55
N LEU A 124 11.44 3.56 -14.23
CA LEU A 124 11.16 4.66 -15.17
C LEU A 124 12.44 5.37 -15.62
N LEU A 125 13.34 5.67 -14.68
CA LEU A 125 14.65 6.25 -14.99
C LEU A 125 15.45 5.31 -15.90
N LEU A 126 15.48 4.02 -15.58
CA LEU A 126 16.22 3.03 -16.38
C LEU A 126 15.64 2.88 -17.78
N ALA A 127 14.31 2.90 -17.90
CA ALA A 127 13.59 2.83 -19.17
C ALA A 127 13.91 4.04 -20.05
N GLN A 128 13.85 5.25 -19.47
CA GLN A 128 14.24 6.49 -20.14
C GLN A 128 15.70 6.45 -20.57
N LYS A 129 16.63 6.11 -19.68
CA LYS A 129 18.07 6.09 -20.00
C LYS A 129 18.44 5.04 -21.03
N THR A 130 17.59 4.06 -21.32
CA THR A 130 17.89 2.95 -22.24
C THR A 130 17.00 2.93 -23.48
N ASN A 131 16.12 3.93 -23.65
CA ASN A 131 15.12 3.99 -24.72
C ASN A 131 14.29 2.70 -24.80
N ARG A 132 13.78 2.29 -23.65
CA ARG A 132 12.92 1.10 -23.51
C ARG A 132 11.59 1.50 -22.89
N ILE A 133 10.56 0.74 -23.20
CA ILE A 133 9.24 0.86 -22.60
C ILE A 133 9.23 0.07 -21.29
N VAL A 134 8.84 0.71 -20.20
CA VAL A 134 8.52 -0.01 -18.96
C VAL A 134 7.19 -0.75 -19.13
N CYS A 135 7.15 -2.02 -18.74
CA CYS A 135 5.90 -2.74 -18.56
C CYS A 135 5.95 -3.61 -17.30
N ILE A 136 4.79 -3.91 -16.74
CA ILE A 136 4.64 -4.69 -15.51
C ILE A 136 3.94 -5.99 -15.86
N TYR A 137 4.59 -7.11 -15.54
CA TYR A 137 4.00 -8.43 -15.73
C TYR A 137 3.96 -9.16 -14.40
N TRP A 138 2.76 -9.23 -13.82
CA TRP A 138 2.48 -10.04 -12.64
C TRP A 138 1.60 -11.20 -13.08
N ASP A 139 1.89 -12.41 -12.62
CA ASP A 139 0.95 -13.52 -12.70
C ASP A 139 0.77 -14.24 -11.36
N ARG A 140 1.50 -13.80 -10.32
CA ARG A 140 1.44 -14.33 -8.95
C ARG A 140 0.99 -13.28 -7.95
N PRO A 141 -0.06 -13.50 -7.14
CA PRO A 141 -1.03 -14.60 -7.28
C PRO A 141 -1.91 -14.45 -8.53
N MET A 142 -2.07 -13.22 -9.02
CA MET A 142 -2.86 -12.86 -10.21
C MET A 142 -2.21 -11.68 -10.94
N ARG A 143 -2.74 -11.40 -12.14
CA ARG A 143 -2.35 -10.23 -12.94
C ARG A 143 -2.70 -8.92 -12.25
N LEU A 144 -1.84 -7.91 -12.41
CA LEU A 144 -2.06 -6.58 -11.83
C LEU A 144 -3.33 -5.93 -12.40
N GLU A 145 -3.67 -6.28 -13.63
CA GLU A 145 -4.85 -5.85 -14.38
C GLU A 145 -6.17 -6.23 -13.70
N HIS A 146 -6.18 -7.22 -12.80
CA HIS A 146 -7.35 -7.55 -11.97
C HIS A 146 -7.61 -6.54 -10.85
N TYR A 147 -6.68 -5.63 -10.60
CA TYR A 147 -6.79 -4.65 -9.50
C TYR A 147 -6.65 -3.21 -10.00
N LEU A 148 -5.76 -2.99 -10.96
CA LEU A 148 -5.44 -1.68 -11.50
C LEU A 148 -5.52 -1.69 -13.02
N GLN A 149 -5.97 -0.58 -13.60
CA GLN A 149 -6.01 -0.34 -15.03
C GLN A 149 -5.09 0.83 -15.39
N VAL A 150 -4.76 0.94 -16.67
CA VAL A 150 -4.10 2.12 -17.24
C VAL A 150 -5.11 3.28 -17.30
N PRO A 151 -4.81 4.44 -16.70
CA PRO A 151 -5.61 5.64 -16.86
C PRO A 151 -5.59 6.15 -18.31
N LYS A 152 -6.70 6.74 -18.76
CA LYS A 152 -6.75 7.45 -20.04
C LYS A 152 -5.73 8.58 -20.05
N ASN A 153 -4.96 8.68 -21.13
CA ASN A 153 -3.84 9.63 -21.28
C ASN A 153 -2.69 9.41 -20.27
N GLY A 154 -2.73 8.33 -19.49
CA GLY A 154 -1.68 7.95 -18.55
C GLY A 154 -0.53 7.20 -19.22
N LEU A 155 0.39 6.70 -18.41
CA LEU A 155 1.48 5.85 -18.88
C LEU A 155 0.99 4.39 -18.97
N ASP A 156 0.94 3.85 -20.19
CA ASP A 156 0.61 2.46 -20.42
C ASP A 156 1.75 1.54 -19.96
N TRP A 157 1.51 0.84 -18.85
CA TRP A 157 2.41 -0.13 -18.24
C TRP A 157 2.07 -1.57 -18.61
N ALA A 158 1.00 -1.83 -19.37
CA ALA A 158 0.65 -3.18 -19.74
C ALA A 158 1.74 -3.76 -20.66
N CYS A 159 2.14 -5.01 -20.39
CA CYS A 159 3.01 -5.73 -21.31
C CYS A 159 2.21 -6.18 -22.54
N PRO A 160 2.82 -6.20 -23.73
CA PRO A 160 2.14 -6.66 -24.93
C PRO A 160 1.73 -8.13 -24.81
N SER A 161 0.68 -8.54 -25.52
CA SER A 161 0.19 -9.94 -25.52
C SER A 161 1.25 -10.94 -26.01
N THR A 162 2.23 -10.48 -26.79
CA THR A 162 3.38 -11.27 -27.23
C THR A 162 4.37 -11.62 -26.11
N PHE A 163 4.22 -11.05 -24.91
CA PHE A 163 5.05 -11.38 -23.77
C PHE A 163 4.47 -12.60 -23.03
N GLU A 164 5.05 -13.78 -23.25
CA GLU A 164 4.56 -15.07 -22.71
C GLU A 164 5.04 -15.39 -21.29
N GLY A 165 5.59 -14.43 -20.54
CA GLY A 165 5.96 -14.59 -19.13
C GLY A 165 7.19 -15.47 -18.83
N ASP A 166 7.46 -16.53 -19.61
CA ASP A 166 8.35 -17.62 -19.18
C ASP A 166 9.36 -18.16 -20.23
N THR A 167 9.20 -17.91 -21.53
CA THR A 167 9.84 -18.76 -22.58
C THR A 167 11.21 -18.30 -23.11
N GLY A 168 12.03 -17.56 -22.36
CA GLY A 168 13.42 -17.27 -22.76
C GLY A 168 13.98 -15.89 -22.43
N ILE A 169 13.37 -15.19 -21.48
CA ILE A 169 13.83 -13.85 -21.07
C ILE A 169 15.09 -13.99 -20.23
N ARG A 170 16.15 -13.29 -20.61
CA ARG A 170 17.35 -13.23 -19.77
C ARG A 170 17.08 -12.32 -18.59
N ASP A 171 17.02 -12.92 -17.41
CA ASP A 171 16.99 -12.15 -16.17
C ASP A 171 18.31 -11.41 -16.04
N VAL A 172 18.21 -10.10 -16.12
CA VAL A 172 19.34 -9.22 -15.84
C VAL A 172 19.44 -9.18 -14.32
N ASN A 173 20.19 -10.14 -13.75
CA ASN A 173 20.42 -10.24 -12.31
C ASN A 173 20.87 -8.88 -11.76
N ALA A 174 19.96 -8.18 -11.09
CA ALA A 174 20.23 -6.92 -10.38
C ALA A 174 20.83 -7.19 -8.98
N LYS A 175 21.16 -8.45 -8.67
CA LYS A 175 21.83 -8.89 -7.44
C LYS A 175 23.10 -8.09 -7.10
N PHE A 176 23.68 -7.37 -8.07
CA PHE A 176 24.87 -6.54 -7.90
C PHE A 176 24.65 -5.24 -7.09
N LEU A 177 23.43 -4.79 -6.82
CA LEU A 177 23.16 -3.48 -6.20
C LEU A 177 23.25 -3.45 -4.65
N ILE A 178 23.96 -4.37 -3.99
CA ILE A 178 23.83 -4.57 -2.53
C ILE A 178 24.72 -3.62 -1.67
N ARG A 179 25.55 -2.74 -2.24
CA ARG A 179 26.40 -1.83 -1.44
C ARG A 179 26.11 -0.36 -1.71
N MET A 180 25.74 0.36 -0.64
CA MET A 180 25.45 1.80 -0.60
C MET A 180 26.74 2.62 -0.41
N ASP A 181 27.70 2.51 -1.33
CA ASP A 181 28.91 3.36 -1.36
C ASP A 181 28.96 4.18 -2.66
N GLU A 182 29.99 5.00 -2.86
CA GLU A 182 30.18 5.80 -4.09
C GLU A 182 30.11 4.96 -5.38
N LYS A 183 30.30 3.64 -5.28
CA LYS A 183 30.21 2.73 -6.42
C LYS A 183 28.77 2.51 -6.87
N VAL A 184 27.74 2.88 -6.09
CA VAL A 184 26.33 2.79 -6.50
C VAL A 184 26.10 3.51 -7.85
N LYS A 185 26.62 4.73 -8.01
CA LYS A 185 26.51 5.48 -9.26
C LYS A 185 27.21 4.75 -10.41
N LYS A 186 28.41 4.23 -10.16
CA LYS A 186 29.18 3.42 -11.13
C LYS A 186 28.41 2.17 -11.54
N TYR A 187 27.80 1.45 -10.61
CA TYR A 187 27.00 0.26 -10.90
C TYR A 187 25.74 0.59 -11.70
N ALA A 188 25.06 1.70 -11.39
CA ALA A 188 23.93 2.18 -12.18
C ALA A 188 24.34 2.48 -13.64
N LEU A 189 25.47 3.18 -13.85
CA LEU A 189 26.01 3.44 -15.19
C LEU A 189 26.35 2.15 -15.94
N GLN A 190 27.00 1.19 -15.26
CA GLN A 190 27.30 -0.12 -15.84
C GLN A 190 26.03 -0.89 -16.23
N LEU A 191 24.98 -0.82 -15.39
CA LEU A 191 23.69 -1.44 -15.69
C LEU A 191 23.05 -0.80 -16.92
N VAL A 192 23.01 0.53 -16.99
CA VAL A 192 22.51 1.28 -18.15
C VAL A 192 23.29 0.89 -19.41
N SER A 193 24.62 0.90 -19.36
CA SER A 193 25.49 0.53 -20.49
C SER A 193 25.20 -0.89 -20.98
N ARG A 194 25.09 -1.86 -20.06
CA ARG A 194 24.77 -3.25 -20.38
C ARG A 194 23.39 -3.40 -21.03
N ILE A 195 22.40 -2.65 -20.55
CA ILE A 195 21.03 -2.69 -21.09
C ILE A 195 20.97 -2.02 -22.47
N LYS A 196 21.67 -0.90 -22.66
CA LYS A 196 21.81 -0.22 -23.96
C LYS A 196 22.45 -1.14 -25.01
N SER A 197 23.52 -1.85 -24.65
CA SER A 197 24.21 -2.78 -25.57
C SER A 197 23.42 -4.06 -25.84
N SER A 198 22.36 -4.34 -25.07
CA SER A 198 21.57 -5.55 -25.25
C SER A 198 20.68 -5.46 -26.49
N LYS A 199 20.78 -6.47 -27.36
CA LYS A 199 19.89 -6.66 -28.51
C LYS A 199 18.53 -7.25 -28.14
N GLN A 200 18.35 -7.69 -26.89
CA GLN A 200 17.11 -8.35 -26.47
C GLN A 200 15.93 -7.37 -26.46
N THR A 201 14.81 -7.85 -26.98
CA THR A 201 13.50 -7.17 -26.94
C THR A 201 13.07 -6.96 -25.49
N TYR A 202 13.04 -8.03 -24.69
CA TYR A 202 12.64 -7.97 -23.28
C TYR A 202 13.83 -8.12 -22.35
N ILE A 203 13.91 -7.22 -21.37
CA ILE A 203 14.83 -7.35 -20.23
C ILE A 203 13.99 -7.38 -18.96
N ALA A 204 13.91 -8.55 -18.33
CA ALA A 204 13.23 -8.69 -17.06
C ALA A 204 14.14 -8.29 -15.90
N LEU A 205 13.54 -7.61 -14.95
CA LEU A 205 14.12 -7.27 -13.66
C LEU A 205 13.18 -7.81 -12.59
N ASP A 206 13.71 -8.76 -11.82
CA ASP A 206 12.96 -9.47 -10.79
C ASP A 206 12.50 -8.51 -9.68
N THR A 207 11.24 -8.65 -9.27
CA THR A 207 10.62 -7.94 -8.14
C THR A 207 10.95 -8.57 -6.78
N SER A 208 11.60 -9.73 -6.74
CA SER A 208 12.05 -10.45 -5.52
C SER A 208 13.17 -9.76 -4.73
N GLN A 209 13.24 -8.43 -4.80
CA GLN A 209 14.28 -7.61 -4.21
C GLN A 209 14.11 -7.51 -2.70
N SER A 210 15.21 -7.62 -1.96
CA SER A 210 15.23 -7.29 -0.54
C SER A 210 14.91 -5.80 -0.33
N THR A 211 14.41 -5.43 0.84
CA THR A 211 14.19 -4.01 1.17
C THR A 211 15.46 -3.17 0.97
N ASP A 212 16.64 -3.70 1.27
CA ASP A 212 17.90 -2.99 1.06
C ASP A 212 18.19 -2.76 -0.44
N GLN A 213 17.86 -3.72 -1.31
CA GLN A 213 17.97 -3.55 -2.77
C GLN A 213 16.97 -2.51 -3.30
N ILE A 214 15.73 -2.53 -2.81
CA ILE A 214 14.71 -1.53 -3.14
C ILE A 214 15.19 -0.13 -2.74
N ASN A 215 15.73 -0.01 -1.53
CA ASN A 215 16.28 1.25 -1.05
C ASN A 215 17.49 1.70 -1.88
N CYS A 216 18.35 0.77 -2.32
CA CYS A 216 19.47 1.10 -3.18
C CYS A 216 18.99 1.63 -4.53
N MET A 217 18.00 1.00 -5.15
CA MET A 217 17.37 1.48 -6.39
C MET A 217 16.77 2.87 -6.22
N ASN A 218 16.08 3.13 -5.12
CA ASN A 218 15.55 4.46 -4.81
C ASN A 218 16.66 5.49 -4.60
N ASN A 219 17.78 5.10 -3.97
CA ASN A 219 18.94 5.97 -3.79
C ASN A 219 19.65 6.27 -5.12
N ILE A 220 19.74 5.30 -6.03
CA ILE A 220 20.19 5.54 -7.40
C ILE A 220 19.29 6.56 -8.06
N PHE A 221 17.98 6.33 -8.04
CA PHE A 221 17.03 7.27 -8.60
C PHE A 221 17.25 8.68 -8.05
N ASN A 222 17.36 8.82 -6.73
CA ASN A 222 17.61 10.10 -6.07
C ASN A 222 18.92 10.75 -6.51
N ALA A 223 20.01 9.98 -6.61
CA ALA A 223 21.30 10.50 -7.04
C ALA A 223 21.26 11.05 -8.48
N TYR A 224 20.37 10.55 -9.34
CA TYR A 224 20.23 11.03 -10.73
C TYR A 224 19.20 12.12 -10.92
N SER A 225 18.24 12.25 -10.00
CA SER A 225 17.08 13.14 -10.19
C SER A 225 16.99 14.26 -9.16
N TYR A 226 17.58 14.10 -7.96
CA TYR A 226 17.35 14.96 -6.79
C TYR A 226 18.54 14.98 -5.82
N GLN A 227 19.79 14.90 -6.31
CA GLN A 227 20.99 14.70 -5.47
C GLN A 227 21.08 15.69 -4.28
N ASP A 228 20.55 16.91 -4.43
CA ASP A 228 20.58 17.96 -3.39
C ASP A 228 19.27 18.12 -2.58
N ARG A 229 18.23 17.33 -2.86
CA ARG A 229 16.85 17.62 -2.42
C ARG A 229 16.20 16.60 -1.49
N MET A 230 16.89 15.50 -1.16
CA MET A 230 16.36 14.51 -0.21
C MET A 230 17.31 14.30 0.98
N PRO A 231 16.88 14.57 2.23
CA PRO A 231 17.67 14.19 3.40
C PRO A 231 17.88 12.69 3.34
N LYS A 232 19.12 12.25 3.63
CA LYS A 232 19.59 10.84 3.66
C LYS A 232 18.41 9.90 3.76
N VAL A 233 18.01 9.29 2.63
CA VAL A 233 16.83 8.42 2.59
C VAL A 233 17.05 7.33 3.60
N SER A 234 16.49 7.53 4.79
CA SER A 234 16.36 6.48 5.76
C SER A 234 15.54 5.38 5.06
N LYS A 235 15.84 4.13 5.38
CA LYS A 235 15.49 2.88 4.65
C LYS A 235 14.00 2.66 4.27
N TRP A 236 13.12 3.65 4.40
CA TRP A 236 11.66 3.52 4.33
C TRP A 236 10.94 4.73 3.73
N MET A 237 11.66 5.75 3.23
CA MET A 237 11.02 6.91 2.60
C MET A 237 10.78 6.70 1.11
N HIS A 238 9.62 7.15 0.63
CA HIS A 238 9.32 7.23 -0.81
C HIS A 238 9.78 8.58 -1.34
N ILE A 239 10.09 8.58 -2.63
CA ILE A 239 10.36 9.78 -3.41
C ILE A 239 9.11 10.64 -3.40
N ASN A 240 9.31 11.95 -3.29
CA ASN A 240 8.32 13.03 -3.28
C ASN A 240 7.48 13.17 -4.58
N MET A 241 7.43 12.11 -5.39
CA MET A 241 6.72 11.98 -6.67
C MET A 241 5.88 10.71 -6.75
N MET A 242 5.96 9.81 -5.77
CA MET A 242 5.34 8.50 -5.86
C MET A 242 3.82 8.61 -6.07
N GLU A 243 3.16 9.58 -5.44
CA GLU A 243 1.75 9.95 -5.68
C GLU A 243 1.48 10.23 -7.16
N HIS A 244 2.25 11.12 -7.79
CA HIS A 244 2.05 11.52 -9.18
C HIS A 244 2.36 10.38 -10.14
N ILE A 245 3.47 9.66 -9.92
CA ILE A 245 3.83 8.45 -10.69
C ILE A 245 2.69 7.42 -10.61
N PHE A 246 2.16 7.19 -9.42
CA PHE A 246 1.08 6.22 -9.24
C PHE A 246 -0.19 6.65 -9.98
N ARG A 247 -0.59 7.93 -9.89
CA ARG A 247 -1.79 8.46 -10.55
C ARG A 247 -1.73 8.48 -12.07
N ILE A 248 -0.55 8.65 -12.67
CA ILE A 248 -0.39 8.56 -14.13
C ILE A 248 -0.36 7.11 -14.63
N MET A 249 0.06 6.16 -13.78
CA MET A 249 0.20 4.76 -14.17
C MET A 249 -1.05 3.97 -13.85
N PHE A 250 -1.75 4.25 -12.75
CA PHE A 250 -2.78 3.36 -12.22
C PHE A 250 -4.08 4.08 -11.89
N LYS A 251 -5.18 3.45 -12.26
CA LYS A 251 -6.50 3.66 -11.66
C LYS A 251 -7.04 2.33 -11.15
N PRO A 252 -7.80 2.28 -10.05
CA PRO A 252 -8.44 1.04 -9.63
C PRO A 252 -9.44 0.56 -10.69
N ILE A 253 -9.63 -0.77 -10.80
CA ILE A 253 -10.75 -1.32 -11.56
C ILE A 253 -12.09 -0.84 -10.96
N PRO A 254 -13.20 -0.82 -11.73
CA PRO A 254 -14.49 -0.31 -11.26
C PRO A 254 -14.99 -0.94 -9.96
N ALA A 255 -14.75 -2.23 -9.72
CA ALA A 255 -15.17 -2.88 -8.46
C ALA A 255 -14.44 -2.30 -7.23
N ILE A 256 -13.12 -2.15 -7.30
CA ILE A 256 -12.32 -1.54 -6.21
C ILE A 256 -12.67 -0.05 -6.05
N ALA A 257 -12.86 0.67 -7.16
CA ALA A 257 -13.28 2.07 -7.13
C ALA A 257 -14.61 2.26 -6.38
N ARG A 258 -15.61 1.41 -6.66
CA ARG A 258 -16.89 1.39 -5.95
C ARG A 258 -16.71 1.08 -4.46
N ASN A 259 -15.90 0.08 -4.11
CA ASN A 259 -15.64 -0.26 -2.69
C ASN A 259 -15.02 0.92 -1.93
N ILE A 260 -14.02 1.59 -2.52
CA ILE A 260 -13.41 2.79 -1.94
C ILE A 260 -14.47 3.86 -1.70
N ASN A 261 -15.30 4.15 -2.70
CA ASN A 261 -16.34 5.17 -2.59
C ASN A 261 -17.37 4.85 -1.51
N VAL A 262 -17.83 3.60 -1.43
CA VAL A 262 -18.74 3.13 -0.37
C VAL A 262 -18.10 3.31 1.00
N THR A 263 -16.84 2.90 1.17
CA THR A 263 -16.14 3.00 2.45
C THR A 263 -15.88 4.45 2.85
N MET A 264 -15.40 5.29 1.94
CA MET A 264 -15.20 6.71 2.22
C MET A 264 -16.51 7.40 2.59
N THR A 265 -17.60 7.14 1.86
CA THR A 265 -18.93 7.68 2.17
C THR A 265 -19.40 7.21 3.54
N LYS A 266 -19.32 5.91 3.83
CA LYS A 266 -19.73 5.31 5.11
C LYS A 266 -18.98 5.89 6.29
N LEU A 267 -17.70 6.22 6.10
CA LEU A 267 -16.84 6.79 7.15
C LEU A 267 -16.85 8.32 7.16
N GLY A 268 -17.58 8.99 6.26
CA GLY A 268 -17.59 10.44 6.14
C GLY A 268 -16.23 11.04 5.76
N LEU A 269 -15.43 10.30 4.98
CA LEU A 269 -14.09 10.71 4.58
C LEU A 269 -14.14 11.52 3.29
N VAL A 270 -13.28 12.54 3.24
CA VAL A 270 -13.02 13.35 2.04
C VAL A 270 -11.51 13.36 1.80
N GLU A 271 -11.08 13.14 0.56
CA GLU A 271 -9.64 13.18 0.21
C GLU A 271 -8.96 14.43 0.76
N GLY A 272 -7.78 14.25 1.36
CA GLY A 272 -7.03 15.35 1.97
C GLY A 272 -7.65 15.91 3.24
N ASN A 273 -8.73 15.31 3.76
CA ASN A 273 -9.41 15.79 4.96
C ASN A 273 -9.55 14.70 6.06
N TYR A 274 -8.53 13.85 6.22
CA TYR A 274 -8.40 12.90 7.33
C TYR A 274 -6.94 12.44 7.45
N THR A 275 -6.55 12.00 8.65
CA THR A 275 -5.25 11.36 8.88
C THR A 275 -5.40 9.85 8.84
N SER A 276 -4.55 9.16 8.10
CA SER A 276 -4.48 7.70 8.12
C SER A 276 -3.41 7.20 9.07
N ILE A 277 -3.73 6.15 9.80
CA ILE A 277 -2.78 5.40 10.63
C ILE A 277 -2.72 3.99 10.09
N HIS A 278 -1.52 3.51 9.80
CA HIS A 278 -1.32 2.11 9.43
C HIS A 278 -0.47 1.37 10.46
N LEU A 279 -0.97 0.23 10.95
CA LEU A 279 -0.24 -0.67 11.83
C LEU A 279 -0.24 -2.11 11.27
N ARG A 280 0.97 -2.61 10.96
CA ARG A 280 1.19 -4.04 10.67
C ARG A 280 1.40 -4.80 11.98
N THR A 281 0.47 -5.68 12.31
CA THR A 281 0.46 -6.45 13.57
C THR A 281 1.42 -7.64 13.53
N ARG A 282 1.65 -8.22 12.34
CA ARG A 282 2.44 -9.44 12.15
C ARG A 282 3.95 -9.20 11.93
N TYR A 283 4.46 -8.01 12.28
CA TYR A 283 5.86 -7.65 12.02
C TYR A 283 6.46 -6.77 13.13
N PRO A 284 7.77 -6.89 13.49
CA PRO A 284 8.74 -7.87 12.97
C PRO A 284 8.54 -9.26 13.59
N THR A 285 8.76 -10.30 12.78
CA THR A 285 8.49 -11.69 13.17
C THR A 285 9.39 -12.17 14.31
N SER A 286 10.62 -11.66 14.41
CA SER A 286 11.53 -11.95 15.53
C SER A 286 10.93 -11.58 16.89
N ARG A 287 10.32 -10.39 17.00
CA ARG A 287 9.71 -9.93 18.25
C ARG A 287 8.44 -10.70 18.59
N LEU A 288 7.67 -11.09 17.58
CA LEU A 288 6.46 -11.90 17.79
C LEU A 288 6.79 -13.29 18.33
N LYS A 289 7.86 -13.93 17.86
CA LYS A 289 8.34 -15.22 18.40
C LYS A 289 8.63 -15.14 19.91
N HIS A 290 9.12 -14.01 20.41
CA HIS A 290 9.33 -13.82 21.84
C HIS A 290 8.02 -13.64 22.64
N ILE A 291 7.03 -12.97 22.07
CA ILE A 291 5.75 -12.66 22.75
C ILE A 291 4.84 -13.88 22.80
N LEU A 292 4.76 -14.60 21.69
CA LEU A 292 3.82 -15.69 21.46
C LEU A 292 4.45 -17.08 21.71
N GLY A 293 5.78 -17.18 21.79
CA GLY A 293 6.51 -18.43 22.08
C GLY A 293 7.15 -19.09 20.86
N LYS A 294 7.96 -20.13 21.09
CA LYS A 294 8.82 -20.78 20.06
C LYS A 294 8.06 -21.58 18.99
N ASN A 295 6.79 -21.94 19.20
CA ASN A 295 6.01 -22.82 18.30
C ASN A 295 5.40 -22.09 17.08
N MET A 296 6.12 -21.11 16.51
CA MET A 296 5.56 -20.12 15.58
C MET A 296 6.20 -20.08 14.19
N SER A 297 6.78 -21.18 13.72
CA SER A 297 7.26 -21.27 12.34
C SER A 297 6.20 -20.89 11.29
N ALA A 298 4.91 -20.95 11.63
CA ALA A 298 3.78 -20.60 10.76
C ALA A 298 3.49 -19.08 10.57
N LEU A 299 4.14 -18.17 11.32
CA LEU A 299 3.91 -16.72 11.12
C LEU A 299 4.48 -16.19 9.79
N ASP A 300 5.54 -16.81 9.29
CA ASP A 300 6.22 -16.39 8.06
C ASP A 300 5.43 -16.77 6.80
N HIS A 301 4.25 -17.40 6.91
CA HIS A 301 3.45 -17.88 5.76
C HIS A 301 2.05 -17.26 5.68
N GLY A 302 1.78 -16.13 6.35
CA GLY A 302 0.55 -15.35 6.15
C GLY A 302 -0.77 -15.95 6.65
N HIS A 303 -0.84 -17.26 6.93
CA HIS A 303 -2.08 -17.93 7.36
C HIS A 303 -2.34 -17.87 8.86
N PHE A 304 -1.30 -17.71 9.69
CA PHE A 304 -1.47 -17.65 11.14
C PHE A 304 -1.91 -16.25 11.59
N THR A 305 -3.11 -16.17 12.18
CA THR A 305 -3.62 -14.96 12.84
C THR A 305 -3.65 -15.24 14.34
N PRO A 306 -2.71 -14.69 15.14
CA PRO A 306 -2.75 -14.86 16.58
C PRO A 306 -4.04 -14.26 17.14
N LYS A 307 -4.69 -14.95 18.07
CA LYS A 307 -5.86 -14.41 18.77
C LYS A 307 -5.49 -13.10 19.45
N PHE A 308 -6.36 -12.10 19.34
CA PHE A 308 -6.15 -10.79 19.95
C PHE A 308 -6.41 -10.80 21.47
N ASP A 309 -5.55 -11.49 22.22
CA ASP A 309 -5.66 -11.65 23.66
C ASP A 309 -4.29 -11.62 24.40
N GLY A 310 -4.35 -11.64 25.74
CA GLY A 310 -3.19 -11.79 26.63
C GLY A 310 -2.01 -10.85 26.34
N ARG A 311 -0.81 -11.44 26.27
CA ARG A 311 0.45 -10.72 26.01
C ARG A 311 0.49 -10.10 24.61
N TYR A 312 -0.15 -10.74 23.63
CA TYR A 312 -0.18 -10.25 22.25
C TYR A 312 -1.04 -8.98 22.13
N LYS A 313 -2.25 -9.01 22.69
CA LYS A 313 -3.11 -7.82 22.80
C LYS A 313 -2.39 -6.68 23.52
N SER A 314 -1.77 -6.96 24.66
CA SER A 314 -1.03 -5.94 25.43
C SER A 314 0.09 -5.28 24.62
N TYR A 315 0.86 -6.09 23.88
CA TYR A 315 1.90 -5.60 22.97
C TYR A 315 1.33 -4.75 21.83
N LEU A 316 0.27 -5.23 21.16
CA LEU A 316 -0.36 -4.49 20.07
C LEU A 316 -0.95 -3.18 20.55
N MET A 317 -1.57 -3.14 21.73
CA MET A 317 -2.11 -1.90 22.31
C MET A 317 -1.03 -0.87 22.61
N GLN A 318 0.17 -1.29 23.05
CA GLN A 318 1.31 -0.37 23.18
C GLN A 318 1.68 0.27 21.84
N LEU A 319 1.71 -0.52 20.77
CA LEU A 319 2.02 0.00 19.43
C LEU A 319 0.89 0.89 18.89
N THR A 320 -0.35 0.49 19.09
CA THR A 320 -1.55 1.23 18.68
C THR A 320 -1.60 2.59 19.35
N ASN A 321 -1.36 2.67 20.66
CA ASN A 321 -1.36 3.95 21.37
C ASN A 321 -0.31 4.91 20.80
N ASN A 322 0.91 4.43 20.52
CA ASN A 322 1.95 5.25 19.89
C ASN A 322 1.57 5.66 18.45
N ALA A 323 0.99 4.75 17.67
CA ALA A 323 0.55 5.03 16.31
C ALA A 323 -0.56 6.09 16.26
N VAL A 324 -1.50 6.01 17.20
CA VAL A 324 -2.60 6.97 17.36
C VAL A 324 -2.12 8.31 17.89
N GLU A 325 -1.18 8.34 18.83
CA GLU A 325 -0.53 9.58 19.24
C GLU A 325 0.17 10.24 18.03
N CYS A 326 0.93 9.48 17.23
CA CYS A 326 1.60 10.03 16.05
C CYS A 326 0.61 10.57 15.02
N GLY A 327 -0.45 9.83 14.71
CA GLY A 327 -1.49 10.30 13.78
C GLY A 327 -2.20 11.56 14.29
N TYR A 328 -2.52 11.61 15.58
CA TYR A 328 -3.14 12.77 16.20
C TYR A 328 -2.22 13.99 16.21
N LEU A 329 -0.92 13.82 16.47
CA LEU A 329 0.03 14.93 16.50
C LEU A 329 0.34 15.50 15.12
N LEU A 330 0.21 14.70 14.06
CA LEU A 330 0.28 15.19 12.69
C LEU A 330 -0.86 16.16 12.39
N ASP A 331 -2.06 15.85 12.87
CA ASP A 331 -3.25 16.66 12.63
C ASP A 331 -4.31 16.45 13.72
N THR A 332 -4.43 17.43 14.61
CA THR A 332 -5.34 17.37 15.76
C THR A 332 -6.79 17.72 15.42
N LYS A 333 -7.05 18.22 14.20
CA LYS A 333 -8.35 18.76 13.80
C LYS A 333 -9.16 17.82 12.94
N ARG A 334 -8.49 16.89 12.23
CA ARG A 334 -9.13 16.03 11.23
C ARG A 334 -9.50 14.66 11.80
N PRO A 335 -10.50 13.98 11.21
CA PRO A 335 -10.81 12.60 11.53
C PRO A 335 -9.59 11.69 11.33
N ILE A 336 -9.49 10.65 12.15
CA ILE A 336 -8.41 9.67 12.08
C ILE A 336 -8.97 8.33 11.65
N VAL A 337 -8.39 7.75 10.59
CA VAL A 337 -8.72 6.43 10.07
C VAL A 337 -7.62 5.45 10.44
N PHE A 338 -7.98 4.32 11.05
CA PHE A 338 -7.04 3.28 11.46
C PHE A 338 -7.14 2.05 10.58
N ILE A 339 -5.99 1.65 10.04
CA ILE A 339 -5.83 0.60 9.04
C ILE A 339 -4.82 -0.43 9.56
N SER A 340 -5.19 -1.71 9.51
CA SER A 340 -4.36 -2.80 10.03
C SER A 340 -4.69 -4.12 9.34
N ASP A 341 -3.69 -5.02 9.31
CA ASP A 341 -3.80 -6.41 8.83
C ASP A 341 -4.46 -7.36 9.85
N SER A 342 -4.96 -6.84 10.96
CA SER A 342 -5.73 -7.55 11.99
C SER A 342 -7.09 -6.88 12.18
N THR A 343 -8.15 -7.61 11.86
CA THR A 343 -9.55 -7.17 12.00
C THR A 343 -9.93 -6.95 13.46
N ASP A 344 -9.56 -7.88 14.33
CA ASP A 344 -9.85 -7.80 15.76
C ASP A 344 -9.27 -6.52 16.39
N LEU A 345 -8.07 -6.12 15.96
CA LEU A 345 -7.46 -4.89 16.42
C LEU A 345 -8.20 -3.66 15.88
N VAL A 346 -8.60 -3.66 14.60
CA VAL A 346 -9.39 -2.56 14.01
C VAL A 346 -10.71 -2.39 14.75
N ASP A 347 -11.46 -3.48 14.95
CA ASP A 347 -12.73 -3.48 15.66
C ASP A 347 -12.55 -2.95 17.10
N HIS A 348 -11.52 -3.44 17.80
CA HIS A 348 -11.19 -2.97 19.15
C HIS A 348 -10.90 -1.47 19.19
N VAL A 349 -10.11 -0.95 18.25
CA VAL A 349 -9.72 0.46 18.20
C VAL A 349 -10.91 1.36 17.86
N ILE A 350 -11.83 0.93 17.01
CA ILE A 350 -13.03 1.71 16.66
C ILE A 350 -14.02 1.74 17.84
N GLU A 351 -14.14 0.64 18.58
CA GLU A 351 -15.08 0.52 19.70
C GLU A 351 -14.61 1.23 20.97
N ASN A 352 -13.30 1.39 21.11
CA ASN A 352 -12.70 1.97 22.30
C ASN A 352 -12.07 3.32 21.97
N LYS A 353 -12.57 4.40 22.58
CA LYS A 353 -11.92 5.71 22.48
C LYS A 353 -10.51 5.62 23.05
N ILE A 354 -9.51 5.99 22.26
CA ILE A 354 -8.10 5.97 22.69
C ILE A 354 -7.78 7.30 23.34
N ASN A 355 -7.14 7.25 24.51
CA ASN A 355 -6.69 8.43 25.21
C ASN A 355 -5.33 8.88 24.65
N VAL A 356 -5.30 10.07 24.06
CA VAL A 356 -4.08 10.75 23.60
C VAL A 356 -3.94 12.03 24.42
N ARG A 357 -2.93 12.09 25.29
CA ARG A 357 -2.63 13.28 26.12
C ARG A 357 -3.83 13.81 26.92
N GLY A 358 -4.66 12.92 27.45
CA GLY A 358 -5.87 13.26 28.21
C GLY A 358 -7.13 13.42 27.35
N LEU A 359 -7.01 13.45 26.03
CA LEU A 359 -8.13 13.60 25.10
C LEU A 359 -8.59 12.24 24.57
N LYS A 360 -9.90 12.01 24.62
CA LYS A 360 -10.52 10.81 24.03
C LYS A 360 -10.72 11.03 22.54
N VAL A 361 -9.86 10.43 21.73
CA VAL A 361 -9.91 10.52 20.26
C VAL A 361 -10.84 9.44 19.72
N GLN A 362 -11.77 9.83 18.83
CA GLN A 362 -12.59 8.88 18.08
C GLN A 362 -11.83 8.43 16.84
N ILE A 363 -11.72 7.12 16.66
CA ILE A 363 -11.02 6.50 15.55
C ILE A 363 -12.04 5.84 14.61
N LEU A 364 -11.86 6.09 13.32
CA LEU A 364 -12.66 5.52 12.24
C LEU A 364 -11.95 4.30 11.64
N GLY A 365 -12.71 3.40 11.04
CA GLY A 365 -12.17 2.27 10.29
C GLY A 365 -13.27 1.32 9.82
N VAL A 366 -12.89 0.32 9.03
CA VAL A 366 -13.84 -0.64 8.46
C VAL A 366 -14.05 -1.81 9.41
N LYS A 367 -15.25 -1.88 10.01
CA LYS A 367 -15.66 -2.97 10.89
C LYS A 367 -15.99 -4.25 10.13
N GLN A 368 -15.80 -5.40 10.78
CA GLN A 368 -16.31 -6.72 10.34
C GLN A 368 -15.87 -7.15 8.92
N ARG A 369 -14.70 -6.68 8.46
CA ARG A 369 -14.12 -7.13 7.20
C ARG A 369 -13.35 -8.45 7.40
N PRO A 370 -13.15 -9.27 6.36
CA PRO A 370 -12.21 -10.38 6.43
C PRO A 370 -10.78 -9.89 6.67
N ASN A 371 -9.94 -10.75 7.24
CA ASN A 371 -8.51 -10.46 7.42
C ASN A 371 -7.85 -10.22 6.06
N ILE A 372 -6.99 -9.21 6.00
CA ILE A 372 -6.27 -8.87 4.77
C ILE A 372 -5.19 -9.91 4.51
N ILE A 373 -5.32 -10.59 3.38
CA ILE A 373 -4.33 -11.56 2.93
C ILE A 373 -3.15 -10.84 2.28
N HIS A 374 -1.93 -11.25 2.62
CA HIS A 374 -0.72 -10.64 2.06
C HIS A 374 -0.42 -11.33 0.71
N LEU A 375 -0.23 -10.53 -0.35
CA LEU A 375 0.04 -11.01 -1.72
C LEU A 375 1.22 -11.99 -1.86
N GLU A 376 2.15 -12.00 -0.89
CA GLU A 376 3.35 -12.83 -0.98
C GLU A 376 3.11 -14.30 -0.59
N PHE A 377 2.02 -14.60 0.12
CA PHE A 377 1.80 -15.94 0.72
C PHE A 377 0.62 -16.70 0.15
N ASP A 378 -0.21 -16.05 -0.65
CA ASP A 378 -1.41 -16.67 -1.13
C ASP A 378 -1.24 -17.26 -2.53
N ASN A 379 -1.80 -18.44 -2.71
CA ASN A 379 -1.89 -19.14 -3.98
C ASN A 379 -3.36 -19.34 -4.41
N THR A 380 -4.33 -18.76 -3.67
CA THR A 380 -5.72 -18.76 -4.09
C THR A 380 -5.88 -17.89 -5.34
N ASN A 381 -6.65 -18.41 -6.31
CA ASN A 381 -6.95 -17.70 -7.56
C ASN A 381 -8.28 -16.92 -7.45
N LEU A 382 -8.67 -16.50 -6.25
CA LEU A 382 -9.92 -15.77 -6.04
C LEU A 382 -9.66 -14.27 -6.20
N GLU A 383 -10.20 -13.70 -7.28
CA GLU A 383 -9.95 -12.33 -7.73
C GLU A 383 -10.22 -11.26 -6.68
N ASP A 384 -11.34 -11.38 -5.96
CA ASP A 384 -11.82 -10.40 -4.98
C ASP A 384 -11.10 -10.46 -3.63
N THR A 385 -10.33 -11.52 -3.36
CA THR A 385 -9.64 -11.76 -2.08
C THR A 385 -8.72 -10.60 -1.70
N PHE A 386 -8.12 -9.91 -2.67
CA PHE A 386 -7.19 -8.82 -2.43
C PHE A 386 -7.82 -7.43 -2.52
N TYR A 387 -9.10 -7.29 -2.86
CA TYR A 387 -9.73 -5.96 -2.96
C TYR A 387 -9.57 -5.13 -1.68
N PRO A 388 -9.73 -5.68 -0.46
CA PRO A 388 -9.51 -4.91 0.77
C PRO A 388 -8.09 -4.35 0.91
N LEU A 389 -7.07 -5.04 0.36
CA LEU A 389 -5.69 -4.56 0.38
C LEU A 389 -5.54 -3.29 -0.47
N PHE A 390 -6.13 -3.26 -1.66
CA PHE A 390 -6.09 -2.10 -2.55
C PHE A 390 -6.95 -0.96 -2.01
N GLU A 391 -8.13 -1.28 -1.49
CA GLU A 391 -9.02 -0.32 -0.85
C GLU A 391 -8.30 0.42 0.29
N ASP A 392 -7.71 -0.32 1.23
CA ASP A 392 -6.94 0.26 2.35
C ASP A 392 -5.79 1.13 1.89
N LEU A 393 -5.04 0.65 0.90
CA LEU A 393 -3.90 1.39 0.41
C LEU A 393 -4.32 2.71 -0.22
N LEU A 394 -5.36 2.69 -1.04
CA LEU A 394 -5.82 3.85 -1.79
C LEU A 394 -6.52 4.85 -0.86
N ILE A 395 -7.29 4.38 0.14
CA ILE A 395 -7.80 5.23 1.22
C ILE A 395 -6.65 5.83 2.05
N MET A 396 -5.62 5.06 2.37
CA MET A 396 -4.46 5.59 3.10
C MET A 396 -3.74 6.70 2.31
N GLY A 397 -3.55 6.49 1.01
CA GLY A 397 -2.97 7.49 0.09
C GLY A 397 -3.85 8.72 -0.13
N GLY A 398 -5.12 8.66 0.24
CA GLY A 398 -6.04 9.79 0.21
C GLY A 398 -5.90 10.76 1.37
N GLY A 399 -5.39 10.31 2.52
CA GLY A 399 -5.34 11.10 3.75
C GLY A 399 -4.44 12.34 3.64
N SER A 400 -4.76 13.42 4.36
CA SER A 400 -3.87 14.60 4.50
C SER A 400 -2.50 14.20 5.04
N CYS A 401 -2.49 13.19 5.90
CA CYS A 401 -1.36 12.79 6.70
C CYS A 401 -1.35 11.27 6.87
N VAL A 402 -0.15 10.67 6.94
CA VAL A 402 -0.03 9.23 7.23
C VAL A 402 0.96 8.96 8.35
N ALA A 403 0.48 8.38 9.44
CA ALA A 403 1.33 7.76 10.45
C ALA A 403 1.48 6.27 10.15
N HIS A 404 2.70 5.81 9.86
CA HIS A 404 2.95 4.43 9.49
C HIS A 404 4.01 3.78 10.36
N GLY A 405 3.90 2.46 10.48
CA GLY A 405 4.85 1.65 11.23
C GLY A 405 5.93 1.04 10.35
N LEU A 406 6.42 -0.09 10.83
CA LEU A 406 7.39 -0.92 10.13
C LEU A 406 6.75 -1.68 8.96
N GLY A 407 7.53 -1.85 7.89
CA GLY A 407 7.12 -2.55 6.68
C GLY A 407 6.81 -1.59 5.53
N SER A 408 6.91 -2.11 4.30
CA SER A 408 6.80 -1.30 3.08
C SER A 408 5.38 -0.81 2.78
N PHE A 409 4.32 -1.48 3.27
CA PHE A 409 2.93 -1.19 2.87
C PHE A 409 2.44 0.18 3.37
N GLY A 410 2.47 0.42 4.68
CA GLY A 410 2.05 1.72 5.24
C GLY A 410 2.95 2.86 4.80
N ALA A 411 4.24 2.60 4.62
CA ALA A 411 5.14 3.56 4.00
C ALA A 411 4.67 3.88 2.58
N PHE A 412 4.29 2.87 1.77
CA PHE A 412 3.82 3.08 0.39
C PHE A 412 2.54 3.91 0.35
N GLY A 413 1.58 3.66 1.25
CA GLY A 413 0.42 4.53 1.43
C GLY A 413 0.81 5.98 1.77
N ALA A 414 1.81 6.17 2.65
CA ALA A 414 2.38 7.50 2.91
C ALA A 414 3.13 8.12 1.72
N GLY A 415 3.63 7.31 0.78
CA GLY A 415 4.20 7.80 -0.48
C GLY A 415 3.12 8.26 -1.46
N LEU A 416 1.94 7.63 -1.42
CA LEU A 416 0.78 8.03 -2.22
C LEU A 416 0.15 9.34 -1.73
N THR A 417 0.49 9.81 -0.52
CA THR A 417 0.08 11.15 -0.09
C THR A 417 0.99 12.28 -0.60
N GLY A 418 2.08 11.95 -1.29
CA GLY A 418 3.03 12.91 -1.88
C GLY A 418 3.77 13.73 -0.85
N ASN A 419 3.80 15.06 -1.04
CA ASN A 419 4.55 16.02 -0.21
C ASN A 419 3.73 16.58 0.95
N ARG A 420 2.65 15.90 1.31
CA ARG A 420 1.87 16.24 2.51
C ARG A 420 2.64 15.78 3.76
N CYS A 421 1.93 15.37 4.80
CA CYS A 421 2.55 15.08 6.09
C CYS A 421 2.67 13.56 6.36
N ARG A 422 3.76 13.13 7.01
CA ARG A 422 4.00 11.72 7.35
C ARG A 422 4.80 11.56 8.64
N ALA A 423 4.50 10.51 9.40
CA ALA A 423 5.26 10.14 10.59
C ALA A 423 5.52 8.64 10.63
N MET A 424 6.73 8.27 11.05
CA MET A 424 7.00 6.89 11.47
C MET A 424 6.66 6.74 12.95
N HIS A 425 5.86 5.75 13.31
CA HIS A 425 5.54 5.45 14.71
C HIS A 425 6.33 4.26 15.28
N ARG A 426 7.10 3.55 14.43
CA ARG A 426 7.96 2.43 14.85
C ARG A 426 9.29 2.44 14.10
N ASN A 427 10.36 2.04 14.78
CA ASN A 427 11.67 1.83 14.14
C ASN A 427 11.78 0.44 13.50
N TYR A 428 12.93 0.18 12.86
CA TYR A 428 13.23 -1.10 12.19
C TYR A 428 13.29 -2.32 13.12
N ARG A 429 13.46 -2.12 14.43
CA ARG A 429 13.40 -3.17 15.46
C ARG A 429 11.97 -3.40 15.96
N GLY A 430 11.00 -2.70 15.39
CA GLY A 430 9.59 -2.76 15.76
C GLY A 430 9.24 -2.05 17.05
N ALA A 431 10.19 -1.32 17.67
CA ALA A 431 9.93 -0.55 18.88
C ALA A 431 9.26 0.80 18.53
N PRO A 432 8.36 1.30 19.40
CA PRO A 432 7.83 2.65 19.28
C PRO A 432 8.96 3.69 19.16
N ILE A 433 8.73 4.74 18.38
CA ILE A 433 9.59 5.93 18.37
C ILE A 433 8.78 7.15 18.73
N LYS A 434 9.47 8.18 19.24
CA LYS A 434 8.87 9.46 19.58
C LYS A 434 8.23 10.07 18.33
N CYS A 435 6.94 10.37 18.43
CA CYS A 435 6.21 11.03 17.36
C CYS A 435 6.77 12.44 17.12
N PRO A 436 6.81 12.91 15.86
CA PRO A 436 7.13 14.31 15.60
C PRO A 436 6.08 15.18 16.30
N ASN A 437 6.53 16.14 17.12
CA ASN A 437 5.64 17.20 17.60
C ASN A 437 5.54 18.22 16.46
N ASN A 438 4.33 18.64 16.09
CA ASN A 438 4.09 19.72 15.12
C ASN A 438 4.81 21.05 15.44
N ASP A 439 5.41 21.17 16.64
CA ASP A 439 6.10 22.35 17.14
C ASP A 439 7.56 22.47 16.66
N THR A 440 8.15 21.39 16.18
CA THR A 440 9.43 21.47 15.46
C THR A 440 9.12 21.43 13.99
N SER A 441 9.25 22.58 13.32
CA SER A 441 9.33 22.75 11.87
C SER A 441 9.78 21.46 11.18
N ILE A 442 8.81 20.68 10.70
CA ILE A 442 9.10 19.81 9.56
C ILE A 442 9.42 20.82 8.48
N GLU A 443 10.70 21.09 8.24
CA GLU A 443 11.14 21.88 7.10
C GLU A 443 10.53 21.20 5.87
N LEU A 444 9.41 21.75 5.42
CA LEU A 444 8.92 21.54 4.08
C LEU A 444 9.96 22.20 3.20
N ILE A 445 10.99 21.45 2.80
CA ILE A 445 12.01 21.94 1.87
C ILE A 445 11.25 22.32 0.60
N PRO A 446 11.13 23.62 0.26
CA PRO A 446 10.35 24.05 -0.88
C PRO A 446 10.99 23.51 -2.16
N ILE A 447 10.18 22.89 -3.01
CA ILE A 447 10.61 22.32 -4.28
C ILE A 447 10.65 23.44 -5.32
N THR A 448 11.84 23.87 -5.73
CA THR A 448 12.02 24.80 -6.86
C THR A 448 12.38 24.03 -8.12
N ASN A 449 11.71 24.35 -9.24
CA ASN A 449 11.68 23.54 -10.46
C ASN A 449 12.88 23.68 -11.41
N ASN A 450 13.86 24.52 -11.08
CA ASN A 450 14.94 24.82 -12.02
C ASN A 450 16.22 24.09 -11.64
N GLU A 451 16.91 23.57 -12.67
CA GLU A 451 18.17 22.83 -12.65
C GLU A 451 18.07 21.34 -12.30
N LEU A 452 18.24 20.48 -13.31
CA LEU A 452 18.93 19.17 -13.22
C LEU A 452 18.88 18.42 -14.56
N MET A 453 19.99 18.45 -15.30
CA MET A 453 20.51 17.32 -16.06
C MET A 453 22.04 17.40 -15.95
N LEU A 454 22.66 16.39 -15.33
CA LEU A 454 24.08 16.10 -15.57
C LEU A 454 24.12 15.21 -16.80
N ASP A 455 24.76 15.71 -17.85
CA ASP A 455 25.02 15.00 -19.11
C ASP A 455 25.81 13.70 -18.91
#